data_AF-A0A8S1XH20-F1
#
_entry.id   AF-A0A8S1XH20-F1
#
_cell.length_a   1.000
_cell.length_b   1.000
_cell.length_c   1.000
_cell.angle_alpha   90.00
_cell.angle_beta   90.00
_cell.angle_gamma   90.00
#
_symmetry.space_group_name_H-M   'P 1'
#
loop_
_entity.id
_entity.type
_entity.pdbx_description
1 polymer ?
#
loop_
_entity_poly.entity_id
_entity_poly.type
_entity_poly.pdbx_seq_one_letter_code
_entity_poly.pdbx_strand_id
1 'polypeptide(L)'
;MSVSQLLIKLYNLVADHNDITSFQMFLKSQNLIQQLNIIIEHIQNNKIKQDYKELEKQLQKYESEVRVNIRESYIMNQKYDDMKNYIKQLEQERDEFLKNTKKNLNKLKKENEELYTKVKILQEELNYYRQIEIYTQQSTKISNTKTIEKPNKLKDKRFHTNITPQKSANQSFDYLVNKRLSQQIVHRKQSFQKYMSNKRRSCTTDLSKSM
;
A
#
# COMPACT_ATOMS: atom_id res chain seq x y z
N MET A 1 -43.03 -54.80 61.25
CA MET A 1 -41.58 -54.65 60.95
C MET A 1 -40.88 -54.44 62.28
N SER A 2 -39.85 -55.22 62.63
CA SER A 2 -39.16 -55.06 63.92
C SER A 2 -38.18 -53.90 63.88
N VAL A 3 -37.85 -53.33 65.05
CA VAL A 3 -36.89 -52.22 65.16
C VAL A 3 -35.51 -52.61 64.59
N SER A 4 -35.08 -53.85 64.83
CA SER A 4 -33.85 -54.40 64.25
C SER A 4 -33.89 -54.48 62.72
N GLN A 5 -35.01 -54.90 62.12
CA GLN A 5 -35.18 -54.91 60.66
C GLN A 5 -35.14 -53.50 60.05
N LEU A 6 -35.67 -52.50 60.77
CA LEU A 6 -35.64 -51.11 60.34
C LEU A 6 -34.20 -50.55 60.37
N LEU A 7 -33.46 -50.81 61.44
CA LEU A 7 -32.06 -50.38 61.57
C LEU A 7 -31.15 -51.03 60.52
N ILE A 8 -31.34 -52.32 60.22
CA ILE A 8 -30.59 -53.02 59.15
C ILE A 8 -30.88 -52.39 57.79
N LYS A 9 -32.17 -52.09 57.50
CA LYS A 9 -32.54 -51.40 56.25
C LYS A 9 -31.92 -50.00 56.16
N LEU A 10 -31.96 -49.23 57.24
CA LEU A 10 -31.35 -47.90 57.29
C LEU A 10 -29.84 -47.95 57.08
N TYR A 11 -29.15 -48.89 57.74
CA TYR A 11 -27.71 -49.08 57.56
C TYR A 11 -27.37 -49.41 56.11
N ASN A 12 -28.07 -50.38 55.50
CA ASN A 12 -27.83 -50.79 54.11
C ASN A 12 -28.11 -49.68 53.08
N LEU A 13 -28.90 -48.67 53.46
CA LEU A 13 -29.25 -47.55 52.59
C LEU A 13 -28.21 -46.42 52.64
N VAL A 14 -27.43 -46.35 53.71
CA VAL A 14 -26.46 -45.28 53.97
C VAL A 14 -25.02 -45.76 53.80
N ALA A 15 -24.74 -47.02 54.16
CA ALA A 15 -23.41 -47.56 54.17
C ALA A 15 -22.91 -47.86 52.75
N ASP A 16 -21.67 -47.47 52.45
CA ASP A 16 -20.96 -47.97 51.29
C ASP A 16 -20.79 -49.49 51.44
N HIS A 17 -21.20 -50.26 50.44
CA HIS A 17 -21.10 -51.73 50.43
C HIS A 17 -19.65 -52.26 50.53
N ASN A 18 -18.65 -51.37 50.50
CA ASN A 18 -17.24 -51.67 50.61
C ASN A 18 -16.70 -51.61 52.06
N ASP A 19 -17.43 -51.06 53.04
CA ASP A 19 -16.97 -50.98 54.43
C ASP A 19 -17.49 -52.16 55.28
N ILE A 20 -16.85 -53.32 55.09
CA ILE A 20 -17.18 -54.58 55.76
C ILE A 20 -16.96 -54.48 57.28
N THR A 21 -16.01 -53.68 57.74
CA THR A 21 -15.62 -53.57 59.15
C THR A 21 -16.71 -52.85 59.95
N SER A 22 -17.22 -51.74 59.44
CA SER A 22 -18.33 -51.01 60.05
C SER A 22 -19.63 -51.82 60.09
N PHE A 23 -19.88 -52.65 59.06
CA PHE A 23 -21.06 -53.53 59.03
C PHE A 23 -20.97 -54.63 60.09
N GLN A 24 -19.78 -55.22 60.28
CA GLN A 24 -19.56 -56.19 61.35
C GLN A 24 -19.70 -55.57 62.74
N MET A 25 -19.26 -54.33 62.95
CA MET A 25 -19.47 -53.63 64.22
C MET A 25 -20.95 -53.33 64.48
N PHE A 26 -21.69 -52.93 63.44
CA PHE A 26 -23.14 -52.70 63.51
C PHE A 26 -23.90 -53.97 63.94
N LEU A 27 -23.62 -55.12 63.29
CA LEU A 27 -24.27 -56.40 63.64
C LEU A 27 -23.88 -56.93 65.03
N LYS A 28 -22.65 -56.68 65.48
CA LYS A 28 -22.16 -57.10 66.81
C LYS A 28 -22.69 -56.23 67.94
N SER A 29 -23.02 -54.96 67.67
CA SER A 29 -23.59 -54.08 68.67
C SER A 29 -25.02 -54.51 69.02
N GLN A 30 -25.25 -54.99 70.23
CA GLN A 30 -26.59 -55.35 70.74
C GLN A 30 -27.34 -54.13 71.32
N ASN A 31 -26.69 -52.96 71.36
CA ASN A 31 -27.26 -51.73 71.87
C ASN A 31 -27.78 -50.86 70.73
N LEU A 32 -29.08 -50.53 70.80
CA LEU A 32 -29.81 -49.74 69.83
C LEU A 32 -29.24 -48.33 69.63
N ILE A 33 -28.72 -47.71 70.69
CA ILE A 33 -28.09 -46.38 70.64
C ILE A 33 -26.76 -46.44 69.91
N GLN A 34 -25.98 -47.51 70.11
CA GLN A 34 -24.72 -47.71 69.41
C GLN A 34 -24.96 -47.96 67.92
N GLN A 35 -25.96 -48.77 67.56
CA GLN A 35 -26.37 -48.99 66.17
C GLN A 35 -26.78 -47.68 65.48
N LEU A 36 -27.53 -46.82 66.18
CA LEU A 36 -27.92 -45.50 65.67
C LEU A 36 -26.73 -44.56 65.49
N ASN A 37 -25.78 -44.54 66.43
CA ASN A 37 -24.57 -43.71 66.32
C ASN A 37 -23.71 -44.10 65.12
N ILE A 38 -23.56 -45.41 64.85
CA ILE A 38 -22.83 -45.92 63.68
C ILE A 38 -23.51 -45.45 62.38
N ILE A 39 -24.85 -45.52 62.31
CA ILE A 39 -25.60 -45.02 61.14
C ILE A 39 -25.39 -43.52 60.98
N ILE A 40 -25.50 -42.73 62.05
CA ILE A 40 -25.30 -41.26 62.01
C ILE A 40 -23.89 -40.92 61.53
N GLU A 41 -22.87 -41.63 62.01
CA GLU A 41 -21.48 -41.42 61.60
C GLU A 41 -21.27 -41.70 60.12
N HIS A 42 -21.88 -42.75 59.57
CA HIS A 42 -21.86 -43.01 58.12
C HIS A 42 -22.61 -41.94 57.30
N ILE A 43 -23.72 -41.39 57.79
CA ILE A 43 -24.42 -40.27 57.11
C ILE A 43 -23.54 -39.01 57.06
N GLN A 44 -22.82 -38.74 58.16
CA GLN A 44 -21.98 -37.56 58.30
C GLN A 44 -20.69 -37.67 57.49
N ASN A 45 -20.05 -38.85 57.51
CA ASN A 45 -18.78 -39.13 56.86
C ASN A 45 -18.93 -39.73 55.45
N ASN A 46 -20.13 -39.65 54.86
CA ASN A 46 -20.41 -40.24 53.57
C ASN A 46 -19.49 -39.64 52.50
N LYS A 47 -18.56 -40.46 51.98
CA LYS A 47 -17.57 -40.08 50.96
C LYS A 47 -18.22 -39.51 49.71
N ILE A 48 -19.41 -39.98 49.38
CA ILE A 48 -20.21 -39.51 48.25
C ILE A 48 -20.42 -37.97 48.31
N LYS A 49 -20.59 -37.38 49.51
CA LYS A 49 -20.73 -35.91 49.64
C LYS A 49 -19.43 -35.16 49.32
N GLN A 50 -18.27 -35.75 49.64
CA GLN A 50 -16.97 -35.15 49.29
C GLN A 50 -16.74 -35.25 47.79
N ASP A 51 -17.02 -36.40 47.19
CA ASP A 51 -16.88 -36.63 45.75
C ASP A 51 -17.78 -35.69 44.95
N TYR A 52 -19.04 -35.49 45.37
CA TYR A 52 -19.93 -34.51 44.74
C TYR A 52 -19.40 -33.08 44.83
N LYS A 53 -18.86 -32.68 45.98
CA LYS A 53 -18.32 -31.33 46.16
C LYS A 53 -17.06 -31.10 45.32
N GLU A 54 -16.21 -32.11 45.19
CA GLU A 54 -15.02 -32.06 44.35
C GLU A 54 -15.41 -32.01 42.86
N LEU A 55 -16.40 -32.83 42.45
CA LEU A 55 -16.96 -32.82 41.10
C LEU A 55 -17.60 -31.46 40.75
N GLU A 56 -18.31 -30.84 41.69
CA GLU A 56 -18.91 -29.51 41.51
C GLU A 56 -17.84 -28.44 41.26
N LYS A 57 -16.73 -28.47 42.01
CA LYS A 57 -15.58 -27.56 41.76
C LYS A 57 -14.96 -27.79 40.38
N GLN A 58 -14.78 -29.05 39.98
CA GLN A 58 -14.24 -29.38 38.66
C GLN A 58 -15.16 -28.87 37.56
N LEU A 59 -16.48 -29.04 37.72
CA LEU A 59 -17.48 -28.54 36.78
C LEU A 59 -17.40 -27.02 36.64
N GLN A 60 -17.35 -26.28 37.75
CA GLN A 60 -17.23 -24.82 37.75
C GLN A 60 -15.94 -24.35 37.05
N LYS A 61 -14.82 -25.06 37.27
CA LYS A 61 -13.55 -24.78 36.60
C LYS A 61 -13.68 -25.00 35.09
N TYR A 62 -14.21 -26.14 34.66
CA TYR A 62 -14.43 -26.44 33.24
C TYR A 62 -15.35 -25.42 32.57
N GLU A 63 -16.45 -25.03 33.21
CA GLU A 63 -17.33 -23.99 32.67
C GLU A 63 -16.59 -22.66 32.48
N SER A 64 -15.73 -22.28 33.43
CA SER A 64 -14.92 -21.07 33.31
C SER A 64 -13.96 -21.15 32.12
N GLU A 65 -13.26 -22.28 31.97
CA GLU A 65 -12.33 -22.51 30.86
C GLU A 65 -13.05 -22.50 29.51
N VAL A 66 -14.22 -23.12 29.40
CA VAL A 66 -15.05 -23.09 28.19
C VAL A 66 -15.48 -21.67 27.85
N ARG A 67 -15.92 -20.87 28.84
CA ARG A 67 -16.28 -19.46 28.63
C ARG A 67 -15.08 -18.63 28.11
N VAL A 68 -13.89 -18.86 28.64
CA VAL A 68 -12.66 -18.20 28.18
C VAL A 68 -12.32 -18.62 26.75
N ASN A 69 -12.31 -19.92 26.45
CA ASN A 69 -12.01 -20.44 25.11
C ASN A 69 -12.97 -19.91 24.05
N ILE A 70 -14.28 -19.85 24.36
CA ILE A 70 -15.27 -19.27 23.45
C ILE A 70 -14.92 -17.80 23.16
N ARG A 71 -14.64 -17.01 24.20
CA ARG A 71 -14.27 -15.59 24.04
C ARG A 71 -13.00 -15.42 23.21
N GLU A 72 -11.97 -16.21 23.48
CA GLU A 72 -10.71 -16.15 22.74
C GLU A 72 -10.89 -16.53 21.27
N SER A 73 -11.70 -17.56 20.98
CA SER A 73 -12.06 -17.96 19.62
C SER A 73 -12.77 -16.84 18.86
N TYR A 74 -13.72 -16.14 19.50
CA TYR A 74 -14.36 -14.97 18.89
C TYR A 74 -13.37 -13.84 18.57
N ILE A 75 -12.46 -13.52 19.49
CA ILE A 75 -11.43 -12.49 19.28
C ILE A 75 -10.50 -12.88 18.12
N MET A 76 -10.11 -14.14 18.04
CA MET A 76 -9.26 -14.65 16.98
C MET A 76 -9.95 -14.59 15.62
N ASN A 77 -11.23 -14.95 15.54
CA ASN A 77 -12.01 -14.84 14.31
C ASN A 77 -12.15 -13.38 13.85
N GLN A 78 -12.38 -12.46 14.78
CA GLN A 78 -12.45 -11.03 14.44
C GLN A 78 -11.12 -10.52 13.87
N LYS A 79 -9.99 -10.86 14.50
CA LYS A 79 -8.65 -10.51 14.00
C LYS A 79 -8.37 -11.13 12.62
N TYR A 80 -8.84 -12.35 12.39
CA TYR A 80 -8.69 -13.02 11.11
C TYR A 80 -9.46 -12.28 10.00
N ASP A 81 -10.69 -11.86 10.27
CA ASP A 81 -11.49 -11.09 9.33
C ASP A 81 -10.88 -9.71 9.04
N ASP A 82 -10.35 -9.03 10.06
CA ASP A 82 -9.62 -7.76 9.90
C ASP A 82 -8.38 -7.94 9.02
N MET A 83 -7.57 -8.98 9.27
CA MET A 83 -6.40 -9.29 8.44
C MET A 83 -6.80 -9.61 7.00
N LYS A 84 -7.88 -10.38 6.80
CA LYS A 84 -8.40 -10.71 5.46
C LYS A 84 -8.83 -9.45 4.70
N ASN A 85 -9.48 -8.51 5.38
CA ASN A 85 -9.85 -7.24 4.78
C ASN A 85 -8.63 -6.38 4.44
N TYR A 86 -7.63 -6.34 5.32
CA TYR A 86 -6.38 -5.63 5.07
C TYR A 86 -5.61 -6.21 3.87
N ILE A 87 -5.54 -7.54 3.75
CA ILE A 87 -4.93 -8.20 2.58
C ILE A 87 -5.66 -7.78 1.29
N LYS A 88 -6.99 -7.80 1.28
CA LYS A 88 -7.77 -7.35 0.11
C LYS A 88 -7.49 -5.89 -0.27
N GLN A 89 -7.32 -5.01 0.70
CA GLN A 89 -6.97 -3.60 0.45
C GLN A 89 -5.58 -3.50 -0.19
N LEU A 90 -4.59 -4.20 0.36
CA LEU A 90 -3.24 -4.23 -0.21
C LEU A 90 -3.21 -4.81 -1.63
N GLU A 91 -4.01 -5.83 -1.91
CA GLU A 91 -4.15 -6.39 -3.26
C GLU A 91 -4.74 -5.37 -4.24
N GLN A 92 -5.75 -4.61 -3.83
CA GLN A 92 -6.34 -3.54 -4.64
C GLN A 92 -5.35 -2.41 -4.91
N GLU A 93 -4.62 -1.95 -3.89
CA GLU A 93 -3.57 -0.93 -4.02
C GLU A 93 -2.46 -1.38 -4.95
N ARG A 94 -2.01 -2.64 -4.83
CA ARG A 94 -1.02 -3.24 -5.73
C ARG A 94 -1.51 -3.22 -7.18
N ASP A 95 -2.75 -3.65 -7.42
CA ASP A 95 -3.29 -3.74 -8.77
C ASP A 95 -3.47 -2.35 -9.41
N GLU A 96 -3.88 -1.35 -8.62
CA GLU A 96 -3.94 0.05 -9.05
C GLU A 96 -2.54 0.59 -9.37
N PHE A 97 -1.56 0.33 -8.49
CA PHE A 97 -0.18 0.72 -8.72
C PHE A 97 0.40 0.11 -10.00
N LEU A 98 0.16 -1.18 -10.24
CA LEU A 98 0.59 -1.87 -11.46
C LEU A 98 -0.08 -1.28 -12.71
N LYS A 99 -1.37 -0.99 -12.64
CA LYS A 99 -2.12 -0.35 -13.74
C LYS A 99 -1.57 1.03 -14.06
N ASN A 100 -1.28 1.84 -13.05
CA ASN A 100 -0.71 3.17 -13.20
C ASN A 100 0.73 3.11 -13.76
N THR A 101 1.54 2.18 -13.26
CA THR A 101 2.91 1.95 -13.75
C THR A 101 2.90 1.55 -15.21
N LYS A 102 2.04 0.60 -15.61
CA LYS A 102 1.89 0.19 -17.02
C LYS A 102 1.46 1.36 -17.92
N LYS A 103 0.54 2.19 -17.45
CA LYS A 103 0.09 3.39 -18.18
C LYS A 103 1.24 4.39 -18.38
N ASN A 104 2.03 4.65 -17.33
CA ASN A 104 3.17 5.57 -17.40
C ASN A 104 4.28 5.02 -18.30
N LEU A 105 4.60 3.73 -18.19
CA LEU A 105 5.60 3.08 -19.03
C LEU A 105 5.24 3.15 -20.52
N ASN A 106 3.96 2.96 -20.87
CA ASN A 106 3.49 3.10 -22.24
C ASN A 106 3.61 4.54 -22.78
N LYS A 107 3.37 5.55 -21.93
CA LYS A 107 3.58 6.96 -22.32
C LYS A 107 5.06 7.24 -22.61
N LEU A 108 5.94 6.83 -21.68
CA LEU A 108 7.38 7.01 -21.83
C LEU A 108 7.93 6.28 -23.05
N LYS A 109 7.42 5.09 -23.38
CA LYS A 109 7.80 4.39 -24.62
C LYS A 109 7.47 5.22 -25.88
N LYS A 110 6.26 5.77 -25.96
CA LYS A 110 5.86 6.62 -27.09
C LYS A 110 6.72 7.88 -27.18
N GLU A 111 6.92 8.57 -26.06
CA GLU A 111 7.77 9.76 -26.00
C GLU A 111 9.21 9.44 -26.44
N ASN A 112 9.73 8.27 -26.06
CA ASN A 112 11.07 7.83 -26.46
C ASN A 112 11.15 7.53 -27.97
N GLU A 113 10.15 6.87 -28.56
CA GLU A 113 10.07 6.62 -30.01
C GLU A 113 10.02 7.91 -30.82
N GLU A 114 9.24 8.90 -30.36
CA GLU A 114 9.18 10.24 -30.96
C GLU A 114 10.55 10.96 -30.88
N LEU A 115 11.22 10.88 -29.74
CA LEU A 115 12.55 11.47 -29.54
C LEU A 115 13.60 10.79 -30.42
N TYR A 116 13.59 9.45 -30.52
CA TYR A 116 14.48 8.70 -31.42
C TYR A 116 14.31 9.15 -32.87
N THR A 117 13.06 9.31 -33.31
CA THR A 117 12.76 9.78 -34.67
C THR A 117 13.28 11.20 -34.89
N LYS A 118 13.07 12.09 -33.92
CA LYS A 118 13.53 13.48 -33.99
C LYS A 118 15.05 13.60 -34.02
N VAL A 119 15.75 12.82 -33.20
CA VAL A 119 17.22 12.77 -33.19
C VAL A 119 17.73 12.29 -34.55
N LYS A 120 17.11 11.26 -35.13
CA LYS A 120 17.48 10.77 -36.46
C LYS A 120 17.36 11.84 -37.54
N ILE A 121 16.25 12.57 -37.58
CA ILE A 121 16.04 13.67 -38.54
C ILE A 121 17.09 14.78 -38.35
N LEU A 122 17.33 15.19 -37.10
CA LEU A 122 18.34 16.22 -36.81
C LEU A 122 19.76 15.78 -37.20
N GLN A 123 20.06 14.48 -37.07
CA GLN A 123 21.34 13.91 -37.50
C GLN A 123 21.48 13.99 -39.04
N GLU A 124 20.42 13.68 -39.78
CA GLU A 124 20.37 13.79 -41.24
C GLU A 124 20.53 15.25 -41.70
N GLU A 125 19.81 16.19 -41.07
CA GLU A 125 19.94 17.63 -41.34
C GLU A 125 21.36 18.15 -41.05
N LEU A 126 21.95 17.75 -39.92
CA LEU A 126 23.32 18.14 -39.57
C LEU A 126 24.34 17.63 -40.61
N ASN A 127 24.17 16.39 -41.06
CA ASN A 127 25.02 15.81 -42.10
C ASN A 127 24.87 16.57 -43.43
N TYR A 128 23.66 16.96 -43.80
CA TYR A 128 23.39 17.77 -44.99
C TYR A 128 24.10 19.13 -44.92
N TYR A 129 23.95 19.86 -43.81
CA TYR A 129 24.64 21.15 -43.63
C TYR A 129 26.16 21.01 -43.62
N ARG A 130 26.69 19.95 -43.01
CA ARG A 130 28.13 19.65 -43.04
C ARG A 130 28.64 19.42 -44.46
N GLN A 131 27.87 18.74 -45.32
CA GLN A 131 28.24 18.59 -46.73
C GLN A 131 28.24 19.93 -47.47
N ILE A 132 27.22 20.78 -47.28
CA ILE A 132 27.19 22.14 -47.87
C ILE A 132 28.43 22.94 -47.46
N GLU A 133 28.81 22.88 -46.18
CA GLU A 133 29.98 23.59 -45.67
C GLU A 133 31.25 23.11 -46.39
N ILE A 134 31.44 21.79 -46.53
CA ILE A 134 32.59 21.21 -47.24
C ILE A 134 32.65 21.69 -48.70
N TYR A 135 31.52 21.63 -49.43
CA TYR A 135 31.48 22.08 -50.82
C TYR A 135 31.75 23.58 -50.96
N THR A 136 31.26 24.39 -50.03
CA THR A 136 31.48 25.84 -50.03
C THR A 136 32.94 26.20 -49.73
N GLN A 137 33.58 25.49 -48.78
CA GLN A 137 35.01 25.63 -48.47
C GLN A 137 35.91 25.18 -49.64
N GLN A 138 35.52 24.13 -50.37
CA GLN A 138 36.26 23.70 -51.57
C GLN A 138 36.12 24.72 -52.71
N SER A 139 34.93 25.26 -52.95
CA SER A 139 34.67 26.29 -53.96
C SER A 139 35.47 27.58 -53.72
N THR A 140 35.58 28.01 -52.45
CA THR A 140 36.39 29.19 -52.06
C THR A 140 37.89 28.95 -52.21
N LYS A 141 38.39 27.72 -51.98
CA LYS A 141 39.78 27.35 -52.29
C LYS A 141 40.08 27.35 -53.80
N ILE A 142 39.12 26.91 -54.64
CA ILE A 142 39.26 26.91 -56.11
C ILE A 142 39.21 28.34 -56.69
N SER A 143 38.44 29.26 -56.09
CA SER A 143 38.41 30.66 -56.54
C SER A 143 39.71 31.42 -56.26
N ASN A 144 40.50 30.99 -55.28
CA ASN A 144 41.77 31.66 -54.92
C ASN A 144 43.00 31.15 -55.68
N THR A 145 42.86 30.15 -56.58
CA THR A 145 43.98 29.61 -57.37
C THR A 145 44.06 30.13 -58.81
N LYS A 146 43.26 31.14 -59.19
CA LYS A 146 43.54 31.89 -60.41
C LYS A 146 44.59 32.96 -60.13
N THR A 147 45.84 32.61 -60.42
CA THR A 147 46.94 33.54 -60.70
C THR A 147 46.46 34.55 -61.75
N ILE A 148 46.19 35.79 -61.33
CA ILE A 148 46.00 36.91 -62.25
C ILE A 148 47.36 37.60 -62.37
N GLU A 149 48.11 37.24 -63.42
CA GLU A 149 49.18 38.09 -63.90
C GLU A 149 48.62 39.19 -64.81
N LYS A 150 48.92 40.42 -64.36
CA LYS A 150 49.07 41.69 -65.07
C LYS A 150 47.86 42.57 -65.41
N PRO A 151 48.06 43.91 -65.27
CA PRO A 151 46.99 44.90 -65.25
C PRO A 151 46.76 45.47 -66.66
N ASN A 152 45.51 45.70 -67.02
CA ASN A 152 45.21 46.66 -68.09
C ASN A 152 43.97 47.47 -67.74
N LYS A 153 44.19 48.79 -67.65
CA LYS A 153 43.17 49.81 -67.48
C LYS A 153 42.31 49.86 -68.76
N LEU A 154 41.00 49.65 -68.64
CA LEU A 154 40.06 50.09 -69.66
C LEU A 154 38.69 50.48 -69.06
N LYS A 155 38.56 51.79 -68.89
CA LYS A 155 37.39 52.66 -69.08
C LYS A 155 36.00 52.07 -68.78
N ASP A 156 35.50 52.49 -67.62
CA ASP A 156 34.15 52.99 -67.35
C ASP A 156 33.16 52.97 -68.54
N LYS A 157 32.27 51.97 -68.53
CA LYS A 157 30.90 52.09 -69.05
C LYS A 157 29.97 51.44 -68.05
N ARG A 158 29.21 52.30 -67.37
CA ARG A 158 28.22 51.98 -66.34
C ARG A 158 27.19 51.00 -66.89
N PHE A 159 27.34 49.72 -66.59
CA PHE A 159 26.21 48.82 -66.45
C PHE A 159 25.79 48.87 -64.99
N HIS A 160 24.84 49.76 -64.67
CA HIS A 160 24.12 49.69 -63.42
C HIS A 160 23.19 48.47 -63.48
N THR A 161 23.68 47.30 -63.08
CA THR A 161 22.78 46.27 -62.58
C THR A 161 22.45 46.65 -61.14
N ASN A 162 21.28 47.25 -60.96
CA ASN A 162 20.63 47.28 -59.65
C ASN A 162 20.34 45.83 -59.27
N ILE A 163 21.31 45.15 -58.67
CA ILE A 163 21.05 43.91 -57.95
C ILE A 163 20.39 44.35 -56.65
N THR A 164 19.09 44.66 -56.73
CA THR A 164 18.22 44.61 -55.57
C THR A 164 18.51 43.29 -54.87
N PRO A 165 18.80 43.26 -53.55
CA PRO A 165 18.85 42.00 -52.84
C PRO A 165 17.47 41.36 -53.03
N GLN A 166 17.37 40.34 -53.88
CA GLN A 166 16.18 39.51 -53.90
C GLN A 166 16.12 38.88 -52.51
N LYS A 167 15.18 39.39 -51.69
CA LYS A 167 14.84 38.81 -50.39
C LYS A 167 14.60 37.32 -50.62
N SER A 168 15.50 36.49 -50.11
CA SER A 168 15.27 35.06 -50.10
C SER A 168 13.99 34.80 -49.31
N ALA A 169 13.14 33.91 -49.83
CA ALA A 169 11.82 33.58 -49.30
C ALA A 169 11.83 32.92 -47.89
N ASN A 170 12.96 32.95 -47.19
CA ASN A 170 13.16 32.34 -45.87
C ASN A 170 12.98 33.32 -44.70
N GLN A 171 12.69 34.60 -44.95
CA GLN A 171 12.27 35.51 -43.86
C GLN A 171 10.97 35.05 -43.18
N SER A 172 10.15 34.22 -43.84
CA SER A 172 8.90 33.71 -43.25
C SER A 172 9.16 32.69 -42.13
N PHE A 173 10.19 31.83 -42.26
CA PHE A 173 10.47 30.78 -41.29
C PHE A 173 11.15 31.35 -40.04
N ASP A 174 12.16 32.21 -40.21
CA ASP A 174 12.81 32.88 -39.07
C ASP A 174 11.86 33.82 -38.34
N TYR A 175 10.95 34.50 -39.06
CA TYR A 175 9.91 35.31 -38.42
C TYR A 175 8.88 34.44 -37.70
N LEU A 176 8.45 33.30 -38.26
CA LEU A 176 7.47 32.41 -37.63
C LEU A 176 8.05 31.71 -36.39
N VAL A 177 9.33 31.30 -36.45
CA VAL A 177 10.07 30.70 -35.34
C VAL A 177 10.27 31.74 -34.24
N ASN A 178 10.74 32.95 -34.56
CA ASN A 178 10.89 34.03 -33.58
C ASN A 178 9.54 34.52 -33.03
N LYS A 179 8.47 34.53 -33.82
CA LYS A 179 7.11 34.86 -33.36
C LYS A 179 6.52 33.80 -32.44
N ARG A 180 6.75 32.50 -32.72
CA ARG A 180 6.32 31.41 -31.82
C ARG A 180 7.12 31.38 -30.52
N LEU A 181 8.44 31.58 -30.60
CA LEU A 181 9.30 31.68 -29.41
C LEU A 181 8.92 32.87 -28.54
N SER A 182 8.72 34.06 -29.13
CA SER A 182 8.30 35.25 -28.38
C SER A 182 6.89 35.08 -27.76
N GLN A 183 5.93 34.46 -28.45
CA GLN A 183 4.63 34.13 -27.85
C GLN A 183 4.74 33.16 -26.67
N GLN A 184 5.56 32.11 -26.77
CA GLN A 184 5.78 31.17 -25.66
C GLN A 184 6.45 31.84 -24.44
N ILE A 185 7.39 32.75 -24.66
CA ILE A 185 8.07 33.51 -23.60
C ILE A 185 7.08 34.45 -22.89
N VAL A 186 6.20 35.12 -23.64
CA VAL A 186 5.18 36.03 -23.07
C VAL A 186 4.15 35.25 -22.23
N HIS A 187 3.68 34.09 -22.71
CA HIS A 187 2.74 33.25 -21.94
C HIS A 187 3.37 32.68 -20.66
N ARG A 188 4.65 32.27 -20.69
CA ARG A 188 5.37 31.81 -19.49
C ARG A 188 5.57 32.93 -18.46
N LYS A 189 5.83 34.16 -18.89
CA LYS A 189 5.92 35.30 -17.96
C LYS A 189 4.57 35.61 -17.30
N GLN A 190 3.47 35.60 -18.06
CA GLN A 190 2.13 35.85 -17.52
C GLN A 190 1.67 34.75 -16.56
N SER A 191 1.94 33.47 -16.85
CA SER A 191 1.58 32.36 -15.95
C SER A 191 2.39 32.38 -14.66
N PHE A 192 3.69 32.69 -14.73
CA PHE A 192 4.53 32.84 -13.55
C PHE A 192 4.10 34.02 -12.68
N GLN A 193 3.74 35.15 -13.29
CA GLN A 193 3.25 36.33 -12.57
C GLN A 193 1.89 36.06 -11.90
N LYS A 194 0.99 35.29 -12.55
CA LYS A 194 -0.29 34.84 -11.99
C LYS A 194 -0.12 33.81 -10.86
N TYR A 195 0.88 32.93 -10.95
CA TYR A 195 1.24 32.02 -9.87
C TYR A 195 1.76 32.79 -8.64
N MET A 196 2.67 33.75 -8.85
CA MET A 196 3.23 34.56 -7.76
C MET A 196 2.19 35.48 -7.10
N SER A 197 1.21 36.01 -7.84
CA SER A 197 0.13 36.81 -7.26
C SER A 197 -0.87 35.98 -6.45
N ASN A 198 -1.21 34.77 -6.91
CA ASN A 198 -2.06 33.85 -6.16
C ASN A 198 -1.39 33.34 -4.88
N LYS A 199 -0.09 33.03 -4.94
CA LYS A 199 0.69 32.62 -3.75
C LYS A 199 0.77 33.74 -2.70
N ARG A 200 0.84 35.00 -3.11
CA ARG A 200 0.78 36.14 -2.17
C ARG A 200 -0.61 36.32 -1.55
N ARG A 201 -1.70 36.07 -2.29
CA ARG A 201 -3.07 36.16 -1.76
C ARG A 201 -3.41 35.06 -0.76
N SER A 202 -2.90 33.84 -0.95
CA SER A 202 -3.13 32.74 0.02
C SER A 202 -2.44 32.99 1.36
N CYS A 203 -1.29 33.67 1.38
CA CYS A 203 -0.60 34.02 2.61
C CYS A 203 -1.27 35.16 3.41
N THR A 204 -2.11 35.97 2.77
CA THR A 204 -2.81 37.10 3.44
C THR A 204 -4.19 36.73 3.98
N THR A 205 -4.82 35.65 3.50
CA THR A 205 -6.16 35.24 3.93
C THR A 205 -6.20 34.42 5.21
N ASP A 206 -5.05 33.93 5.70
CA ASP A 206 -5.00 33.14 6.93
C ASP A 206 -4.83 33.99 8.20
N LEU A 207 -4.46 35.27 8.09
CA LEU A 207 -4.32 36.18 9.22
C LEU A 207 -5.56 37.01 9.54
N SER A 208 -6.59 37.00 8.67
CA SER A 208 -7.84 37.75 8.89
C SER A 208 -8.99 36.89 9.45
N LYS A 209 -8.71 35.65 9.86
CA LYS A 209 -9.69 34.73 10.49
C LYS A 209 -9.34 34.36 11.95
N SER A 210 -8.32 35.00 12.53
CA SER A 210 -7.91 34.79 13.91
C SER A 210 -7.97 36.05 14.78
N MET A 211 -8.88 36.98 14.47
CA MET A 211 -9.33 38.02 15.40
C MET A 211 -10.85 38.10 15.41
#